data_AF-A0A5R2N9U1-F1
#
_entry.id   AF-A0A5R2N9U1-F1
#
_cell.length_a   1.000
_cell.length_b   1.000
_cell.length_c   1.000
_cell.angle_alpha   90.00
_cell.angle_beta   90.00
_cell.angle_gamma   90.00
#
_symmetry.space_group_name_H-M   'P 1'
#
loop_
_entity.id
_entity.type
_entity.pdbx_description
1 polymer ?
#
loop_
_entity_poly.entity_id
_entity_poly.type
_entity_poly.pdbx_seq_one_letter_code
_entity_poly.pdbx_strand_id
1 'polypeptide(L)'
;AIIHHYGRNELLRRLAHPFWFQSFGAVMGMDWHSSGITTSVIGALKRGLTPLSGELGIHVCGGRGAHSRKTPHKLAAIGERIGFDGARLATASRLVAKVDSAAVQDGFDLYLHGFIVTDDGDWVVVQQGMNGDSKVARRYHWLSEGLKSFVDQPHAAIEGANQGEIVNLTDRRAEASRQGQLDLLQDLGPDRIIREFGALEPGAAPAPAQPLLPHLIMPAHHDVRESDVVMHRLHGNMAAAAERGPADFAELLLVPGVGARTVR
;
A
#
# COMPACT_ATOMS: atom_id res chain seq x y z
N ALA A 1 22.24 19.44 7.73
CA ALA A 1 22.65 20.06 6.45
C ALA A 1 21.46 20.32 5.52
N ILE A 2 20.77 19.30 4.99
CA ILE A 2 19.69 19.51 3.99
C ILE A 2 18.58 20.45 4.51
N ILE A 3 18.04 20.17 5.70
CA ILE A 3 16.97 20.99 6.29
C ILE A 3 17.44 22.44 6.50
N HIS A 4 18.63 22.66 7.05
CA HIS A 4 19.12 24.02 7.31
C HIS A 4 19.38 24.85 6.04
N HIS A 5 19.81 24.21 4.93
CA HIS A 5 20.16 24.92 3.70
C HIS A 5 19.02 25.00 2.68
N TYR A 6 18.13 24.00 2.65
CA TYR A 6 17.11 23.86 1.62
C TYR A 6 15.69 23.69 2.17
N GLY A 7 15.54 23.59 3.50
CA GLY A 7 14.25 23.41 4.15
C GLY A 7 13.79 21.95 4.24
N ARG A 8 12.68 21.75 4.95
CA ARG A 8 12.08 20.43 5.20
C ARG A 8 11.50 19.82 3.93
N ASN A 9 10.87 20.62 3.07
CA ASN A 9 10.21 20.14 1.85
C ASN A 9 11.22 19.57 0.86
N GLU A 10 12.42 20.16 0.77
CA GLU A 10 13.50 19.58 -0.04
C GLU A 10 13.93 18.20 0.47
N LEU A 11 13.98 17.99 1.79
CA LEU A 11 14.26 16.67 2.34
C LEU A 11 13.17 15.67 1.94
N LEU A 12 11.89 16.05 1.99
CA LEU A 12 10.78 15.18 1.57
C LEU A 12 10.88 14.81 0.09
N ARG A 13 11.13 15.78 -0.80
CA ARG A 13 11.33 15.52 -2.24
C ARG A 13 12.46 14.54 -2.50
N ARG A 14 13.58 14.71 -1.79
CA ARG A 14 14.74 13.80 -1.89
C ARG A 14 14.41 12.39 -1.41
N LEU A 15 13.68 12.25 -0.31
CA LEU A 15 13.22 10.95 0.19
C LEU A 15 12.20 10.29 -0.75
N ALA A 16 11.38 11.07 -1.43
CA ALA A 16 10.44 10.59 -2.44
C ALA A 16 11.13 10.15 -3.73
N HIS A 17 12.30 10.71 -4.04
CA HIS A 17 13.04 10.41 -5.27
C HIS A 17 13.79 9.06 -5.15
N PRO A 18 13.47 8.06 -6.00
CA PRO A 18 13.95 6.69 -5.81
C PRO A 18 15.47 6.57 -5.89
N PHE A 19 16.12 7.27 -6.83
CA PHE A 19 17.57 7.24 -6.96
C PHE A 19 18.27 7.93 -5.79
N TRP A 20 17.70 9.03 -5.29
CA TRP A 20 18.33 9.75 -4.18
C TRP A 20 18.23 8.90 -2.91
N PHE A 21 17.07 8.30 -2.66
CA PHE A 21 16.86 7.39 -1.54
C PHE A 21 17.82 6.18 -1.60
N GLN A 22 18.02 5.63 -2.80
CA GLN A 22 18.97 4.54 -3.03
C GLN A 22 20.42 4.98 -2.74
N SER A 23 20.86 6.11 -3.28
CA SER A 23 22.18 6.67 -3.02
C SER A 23 22.39 7.00 -1.54
N PHE A 24 21.36 7.49 -0.86
CA PHE A 24 21.42 7.79 0.57
C PHE A 24 21.64 6.53 1.42
N GLY A 25 20.96 5.43 1.08
CA GLY A 25 21.24 4.15 1.73
C GLY A 25 22.64 3.63 1.44
N ALA A 26 23.19 3.86 0.24
CA ALA A 26 24.58 3.52 -0.07
C ALA A 26 25.59 4.30 0.78
N VAL A 27 25.36 5.60 0.98
CA VAL A 27 26.16 6.44 1.89
C VAL A 27 26.06 5.94 3.34
N MET A 28 24.94 5.33 3.74
CA MET A 28 24.77 4.70 5.06
C MET A 28 25.46 3.32 5.18
N GLY A 29 26.19 2.88 4.15
CA GLY A 29 26.93 1.61 4.14
C GLY A 29 26.11 0.41 3.66
N MET A 30 24.98 0.63 2.99
CA MET A 30 24.22 -0.45 2.36
C MET A 30 24.70 -0.68 0.92
N ASP A 31 24.76 -1.92 0.46
CA ASP A 31 25.01 -2.18 -0.95
C ASP A 31 23.84 -1.70 -1.82
N TRP A 32 24.16 -1.18 -3.01
CA TRP A 32 23.18 -0.62 -3.93
C TRP A 32 22.14 -1.63 -4.43
N HIS A 33 22.40 -2.93 -4.35
CA HIS A 33 21.46 -4.01 -4.72
C HIS A 33 20.81 -4.67 -3.49
N SER A 34 20.98 -4.11 -2.28
CA SER A 34 20.46 -4.71 -1.07
C SER A 34 18.95 -4.51 -0.94
N SER A 35 18.19 -5.60 -0.83
CA SER A 35 16.76 -5.59 -0.50
C SER A 35 16.46 -5.06 0.91
N GLY A 36 17.49 -4.94 1.75
CA GLY A 36 17.40 -4.38 3.10
C GLY A 36 17.48 -2.85 3.15
N ILE A 37 17.82 -2.17 2.05
CA ILE A 37 18.14 -0.74 2.05
C ILE A 37 17.03 0.12 2.64
N THR A 38 15.77 -0.08 2.24
CA THR A 38 14.63 0.69 2.76
C THR A 38 14.46 0.49 4.25
N THR A 39 14.57 -0.76 4.73
CA THR A 39 14.42 -1.06 6.16
C THR A 39 15.53 -0.43 7.00
N SER A 40 16.76 -0.44 6.50
CA SER A 40 17.92 0.15 7.15
C SER A 40 17.82 1.68 7.17
N VAL A 41 17.53 2.31 6.03
CA VAL A 41 17.40 3.76 5.91
C VAL A 41 16.26 4.28 6.80
N ILE A 42 15.06 3.70 6.72
CA ILE A 42 13.93 4.12 7.56
C ILE A 42 14.24 3.88 9.04
N GLY A 43 14.88 2.77 9.39
CA GLY A 43 15.32 2.50 10.75
C GLY A 43 16.34 3.52 11.28
N ALA A 44 17.31 3.89 10.45
CA ALA A 44 18.35 4.87 10.77
C ALA A 44 17.76 6.28 10.90
N LEU A 45 16.94 6.72 9.94
CA LEU A 45 16.23 8.00 9.99
C LEU A 45 15.39 8.11 11.25
N LYS A 46 14.63 7.07 11.59
CA LYS A 46 13.81 7.07 12.80
C LYS A 46 14.64 7.22 14.07
N ARG A 47 15.71 6.44 14.22
CA ARG A 47 16.56 6.52 15.42
C ARG A 47 17.36 7.82 15.49
N GLY A 48 17.89 8.28 14.36
CA GLY A 48 18.76 9.46 14.30
C GLY A 48 18.01 10.79 14.39
N LEU A 49 16.82 10.89 13.81
CA LEU A 49 16.06 12.14 13.78
C LEU A 49 15.15 12.33 15.00
N THR A 50 14.72 11.25 15.68
CA THR A 50 13.82 11.37 16.85
C THR A 50 14.38 12.29 17.95
N PRO A 51 15.65 12.21 18.37
CA PRO A 51 16.20 13.12 19.38
C PRO A 51 16.24 14.59 18.95
N LEU A 52 16.23 14.85 17.63
CA LEU A 52 16.34 16.18 17.03
C LEU A 52 15.01 16.67 16.45
N SER A 53 13.90 15.95 16.68
CA SER A 53 12.63 16.21 15.99
C SER A 53 12.08 17.61 16.27
N GLY A 54 12.29 18.13 17.48
CA GLY A 54 11.85 19.48 17.86
C GLY A 54 12.66 20.61 17.23
N GLU A 55 13.95 20.39 16.98
CA GLU A 55 14.81 21.36 16.28
C GLU A 55 14.55 21.34 14.77
N LEU A 56 14.44 20.14 14.20
CA LEU A 56 14.34 19.94 12.77
C LEU A 56 12.89 20.07 12.24
N GLY A 57 11.90 19.91 13.13
CA GLY A 57 10.49 19.86 12.78
C GLY A 57 10.14 18.70 11.84
N ILE A 58 10.78 17.55 12.04
CA ILE A 58 10.59 16.32 11.25
C ILE A 58 10.34 15.16 12.20
N HIS A 59 9.30 14.37 11.91
CA HIS A 59 8.93 13.19 12.69
C HIS A 59 8.88 11.96 11.78
N VAL A 60 9.52 10.87 12.22
CA VAL A 60 9.57 9.61 11.45
C VAL A 60 8.76 8.54 12.17
N CYS A 61 7.69 8.09 11.52
CA CYS A 61 6.79 7.05 11.97
C CYS A 61 6.92 5.77 11.14
N GLY A 62 6.27 4.70 11.62
CA GLY A 62 6.30 3.41 10.95
C GLY A 62 7.53 2.55 11.27
N GLY A 63 7.81 1.61 10.38
CA GLY A 63 8.70 0.47 10.55
C GLY A 63 8.02 -0.83 10.13
N ARG A 64 8.58 -1.97 10.55
CA ARG A 64 8.03 -3.30 10.25
C ARG A 64 6.95 -3.71 11.24
N GLY A 65 6.05 -4.60 10.82
CA GLY A 65 5.08 -5.27 11.69
C GLY A 65 4.25 -4.31 12.55
N ALA A 66 4.34 -4.45 13.88
CA ALA A 66 3.59 -3.62 14.82
C ALA A 66 3.89 -2.11 14.68
N HIS A 67 5.10 -1.74 14.25
CA HIS A 67 5.44 -0.33 14.06
C HIS A 67 4.72 0.29 12.86
N SER A 68 4.55 -0.46 11.76
CA SER A 68 3.72 -0.06 10.62
C SER A 68 2.28 0.20 11.08
N ARG A 69 1.67 -0.78 11.75
CA ARG A 69 0.27 -0.71 12.23
C ARG A 69 0.01 0.41 13.24
N LYS A 70 1.01 0.81 14.02
CA LYS A 70 0.90 1.90 15.00
C LYS A 70 1.07 3.30 14.39
N THR A 71 1.42 3.41 13.10
CA THR A 71 1.66 4.72 12.45
C THR A 71 0.49 5.69 12.57
N PRO A 72 -0.78 5.30 12.30
CA PRO A 72 -1.89 6.23 12.40
C PRO A 72 -2.04 6.84 13.80
N HIS A 73 -1.89 6.03 14.85
CA HIS A 73 -1.96 6.49 16.25
C HIS A 73 -0.81 7.45 16.59
N LYS A 74 0.38 7.20 16.05
CA LYS A 74 1.53 8.09 16.26
C LYS A 74 1.34 9.43 15.57
N LEU A 75 0.79 9.44 14.36
CA LEU A 75 0.51 10.67 13.63
C LEU A 75 -0.53 11.53 14.36
N ALA A 76 -1.57 10.91 14.92
CA ALA A 76 -2.53 11.60 15.78
C ALA A 76 -1.85 12.25 17.00
N ALA A 77 -1.05 11.48 17.75
CA ALA A 77 -0.34 11.97 18.93
C ALA A 77 0.69 13.08 18.61
N ILE A 78 1.34 13.04 17.44
CA ILE A 78 2.24 14.12 17.01
C ILE A 78 1.41 15.36 16.65
N GLY A 79 0.28 15.20 15.95
CA GLY A 79 -0.61 16.30 15.61
C GLY A 79 -1.13 17.04 16.84
N GLU A 80 -1.52 16.32 17.89
CA GLU A 80 -1.92 16.90 19.19
C GLU A 80 -0.83 17.77 19.82
N ARG A 81 0.44 17.42 19.61
CA ARG A 81 1.59 18.10 20.21
C ARG A 81 2.10 19.27 19.36
N ILE A 82 2.02 19.16 18.04
CA ILE A 82 2.62 20.12 17.09
C ILE A 82 1.57 21.10 16.54
N GLY A 83 0.30 20.68 16.43
CA GLY A 83 -0.81 21.53 15.98
C GLY A 83 -1.30 21.28 14.55
N PHE A 84 -0.79 20.26 13.84
CA PHE A 84 -1.36 19.83 12.56
C PHE A 84 -2.49 18.79 12.73
N ASP A 85 -3.30 18.60 11.69
CA ASP A 85 -4.38 17.61 11.67
C ASP A 85 -3.84 16.16 11.61
N GLY A 86 -3.55 15.60 12.78
CA GLY A 86 -3.05 14.23 12.92
C GLY A 86 -4.06 13.15 12.51
N ALA A 87 -5.37 13.44 12.59
CA ALA A 87 -6.41 12.49 12.18
C ALA A 87 -6.46 12.35 10.66
N ARG A 88 -6.33 13.46 9.93
CA ARG A 88 -6.23 13.44 8.46
C ARG A 88 -4.98 12.70 8.00
N LEU A 89 -3.83 12.92 8.65
CA LEU A 89 -2.60 12.19 8.32
C LEU A 89 -2.69 10.70 8.69
N ALA A 90 -3.37 10.35 9.79
CA ALA A 90 -3.66 8.96 10.12
C ALA A 90 -4.49 8.27 9.04
N THR A 91 -5.46 8.98 8.45
CA THR A 91 -6.24 8.50 7.29
C THR A 91 -5.38 8.39 6.04
N ALA A 92 -4.54 9.40 5.73
CA ALA A 92 -3.61 9.35 4.61
C ALA A 92 -2.65 8.15 4.71
N SER A 93 -2.09 7.88 5.89
CA SER A 93 -1.24 6.70 6.15
C SER A 93 -1.96 5.38 5.84
N ARG A 94 -3.23 5.25 6.23
CA ARG A 94 -4.05 4.07 5.91
C ARG A 94 -4.33 3.96 4.42
N LEU A 95 -4.70 5.06 3.77
CA LEU A 95 -4.96 5.09 2.32
C LEU A 95 -3.74 4.67 1.53
N VAL A 96 -2.57 5.26 1.83
CA VAL A 96 -1.30 4.89 1.18
C VAL A 96 -1.01 3.39 1.32
N ALA A 97 -1.18 2.82 2.52
CA ALA A 97 -1.03 1.38 2.72
C ALA A 97 -2.08 0.55 1.93
N LYS A 98 -3.33 1.01 1.85
CA LYS A 98 -4.39 0.31 1.10
C LYS A 98 -4.17 0.38 -0.41
N VAL A 99 -3.74 1.52 -0.92
CA VAL A 99 -3.46 1.68 -2.36
C VAL A 99 -2.35 0.73 -2.78
N ASP A 100 -1.24 0.70 -2.05
CA ASP A 100 -0.08 -0.13 -2.38
C ASP A 100 -0.32 -1.63 -2.16
N SER A 101 -1.34 -2.03 -1.38
CA SER A 101 -1.65 -3.44 -1.11
C SER A 101 -2.92 -3.97 -1.77
N ALA A 102 -3.83 -3.11 -2.25
CA ALA A 102 -5.11 -3.50 -2.80
C ALA A 102 -5.41 -2.90 -4.17
N ALA A 103 -5.06 -1.63 -4.40
CA ALA A 103 -5.31 -0.97 -5.68
C ALA A 103 -4.20 -1.26 -6.71
N VAL A 104 -2.96 -1.44 -6.26
CA VAL A 104 -1.84 -1.92 -7.07
C VAL A 104 -1.62 -3.40 -6.73
N GLN A 105 -2.17 -4.30 -7.52
CA GLN A 105 -2.05 -5.75 -7.32
C GLN A 105 -0.92 -6.28 -8.20
N ASP A 106 0.29 -6.19 -7.67
CA ASP A 106 1.52 -6.52 -8.37
C ASP A 106 2.29 -7.72 -7.77
N GLY A 107 1.66 -8.41 -6.82
CA GLY A 107 2.22 -9.60 -6.18
C GLY A 107 3.20 -9.30 -5.04
N PHE A 108 3.23 -8.08 -4.49
CA PHE A 108 4.08 -7.73 -3.35
C PHE A 108 3.25 -7.40 -2.11
N ASP A 109 3.48 -8.14 -1.02
CA ASP A 109 2.83 -7.85 0.26
C ASP A 109 3.60 -6.77 1.03
N LEU A 110 2.88 -5.80 1.59
CA LEU A 110 3.50 -4.73 2.37
C LEU A 110 4.27 -5.26 3.59
N TYR A 111 5.57 -4.99 3.59
CA TYR A 111 6.52 -5.44 4.61
C TYR A 111 6.99 -4.30 5.52
N LEU A 112 7.14 -3.09 4.97
CA LEU A 112 7.58 -1.89 5.67
C LEU A 112 6.67 -0.72 5.27
N HIS A 113 6.28 0.07 6.27
CA HIS A 113 5.64 1.37 6.07
C HIS A 113 6.50 2.42 6.76
N GLY A 114 7.09 3.37 6.02
CA GLY A 114 7.83 4.50 6.58
C GLY A 114 7.12 5.80 6.25
N PHE A 115 6.65 6.52 7.27
CA PHE A 115 5.92 7.78 7.11
C PHE A 115 6.72 8.90 7.76
N ILE A 116 7.15 9.90 7.00
CA ILE A 116 7.90 11.05 7.50
C ILE A 116 7.05 12.30 7.30
N VAL A 117 6.88 13.08 8.37
CA VAL A 117 6.00 14.27 8.41
C VAL A 117 6.74 15.47 8.98
N THR A 118 6.49 16.66 8.45
CA THR A 118 7.00 17.94 8.95
C THR A 118 6.04 18.58 9.94
N ASP A 119 6.51 19.58 10.69
CA ASP A 119 5.62 20.38 11.55
C ASP A 119 4.57 21.17 10.74
N ASP A 120 4.82 21.41 9.45
CA ASP A 120 3.87 22.07 8.53
C ASP A 120 2.79 21.10 8.01
N GLY A 121 2.90 19.80 8.34
CA GLY A 121 1.98 18.76 7.89
C GLY A 121 2.27 18.20 6.50
N ASP A 122 3.36 18.61 5.86
CA ASP A 122 3.87 18.00 4.62
C ASP A 122 4.49 16.63 4.95
N TRP A 123 4.38 15.68 4.01
CA TRP A 123 4.81 14.31 4.28
C TRP A 123 5.32 13.57 3.04
N VAL A 124 6.12 12.54 3.32
CA VAL A 124 6.58 11.54 2.36
C VAL A 124 6.35 10.16 2.95
N VAL A 125 5.90 9.21 2.13
CA VAL A 125 5.86 7.80 2.51
C VAL A 125 6.77 7.00 1.61
N VAL A 126 7.59 6.14 2.22
CA VAL A 126 8.37 5.13 1.51
C VAL A 126 7.94 3.76 2.06
N GLN A 127 7.29 2.98 1.22
CA GLN A 127 6.85 1.62 1.55
C GLN A 127 7.74 0.59 0.85
N GLN A 128 7.88 -0.59 1.47
CA GLN A 128 8.49 -1.75 0.84
C GLN A 128 7.50 -2.90 0.85
N GLY A 129 7.17 -3.40 -0.35
CA GLY A 129 6.51 -4.68 -0.56
C GLY A 129 7.54 -5.79 -0.76
N MET A 130 7.17 -7.01 -0.39
CA MET A 130 7.97 -8.22 -0.57
C MET A 130 7.16 -9.25 -1.35
N ASN A 131 7.74 -9.83 -2.39
CA ASN A 131 7.16 -10.97 -3.07
C ASN A 131 7.64 -12.26 -2.38
N GLY A 132 6.69 -13.08 -1.92
CA GLY A 132 6.97 -14.28 -1.15
C GLY A 132 7.75 -15.36 -1.91
N ASP A 133 7.53 -15.45 -3.22
CA ASP A 133 8.06 -16.53 -4.07
C ASP A 133 9.46 -16.18 -4.59
N SER A 134 9.59 -15.03 -5.24
CA SER A 134 10.84 -14.54 -5.82
C SER A 134 11.80 -13.94 -4.77
N LYS A 135 11.32 -13.68 -3.55
CA LYS A 135 12.08 -13.02 -2.46
C LYS A 135 12.62 -11.64 -2.82
N VAL A 136 12.11 -11.01 -3.88
CA VAL A 136 12.49 -9.64 -4.26
C VAL A 136 11.63 -8.60 -3.55
N ALA A 137 12.17 -7.40 -3.42
CA ALA A 137 11.49 -6.25 -2.84
C ALA A 137 11.04 -5.27 -3.94
N ARG A 138 9.90 -4.62 -3.71
CA ARG A 138 9.43 -3.47 -4.48
C ARG A 138 9.23 -2.28 -3.56
N ARG A 139 9.57 -1.09 -4.00
CA ARG A 139 9.52 0.13 -3.19
C ARG A 139 8.54 1.12 -3.80
N TYR A 140 7.67 1.67 -2.97
CA TYR A 140 6.65 2.64 -3.38
C TYR A 140 6.95 3.96 -2.67
N HIS A 141 6.99 5.04 -3.44
CA HIS A 141 7.27 6.39 -2.96
C HIS A 141 6.06 7.28 -3.18
N TRP A 142 5.72 8.02 -2.13
CA TRP A 142 4.62 8.98 -2.11
C TRP A 142 5.11 10.31 -1.57
N LEU A 143 4.63 11.40 -2.14
CA LEU A 143 4.94 12.76 -1.71
C LEU A 143 3.63 13.53 -1.60
N SER A 144 3.42 14.27 -0.50
CA SER A 144 2.23 15.09 -0.31
C SER A 144 2.16 16.26 -1.28
N GLU A 145 3.32 16.83 -1.63
CA GLU A 145 3.44 17.94 -2.57
C GLU A 145 2.91 17.53 -3.94
N GLY A 146 1.89 18.26 -4.41
CA GLY A 146 1.26 18.00 -5.70
C GLY A 146 0.29 16.81 -5.75
N LEU A 147 0.06 16.11 -4.63
CA LEU A 147 -0.90 15.01 -4.56
C LEU A 147 -2.34 15.54 -4.69
N LYS A 148 -3.03 15.13 -5.76
CA LYS A 148 -4.42 15.54 -6.05
C LYS A 148 -5.44 14.47 -5.69
N SER A 149 -5.03 13.20 -5.74
CA SER A 149 -5.88 12.04 -5.49
C SER A 149 -5.02 10.92 -4.91
N PHE A 150 -5.60 10.09 -4.04
CA PHE A 150 -4.95 8.87 -3.56
C PHE A 150 -5.11 7.70 -4.53
N VAL A 151 -5.96 7.82 -5.54
CA VAL A 151 -6.39 6.70 -6.41
C VAL A 151 -6.31 7.01 -7.91
N ASP A 152 -5.78 8.17 -8.27
CA ASP A 152 -5.49 8.55 -9.67
C ASP A 152 -4.03 8.99 -9.77
N GLN A 153 -3.18 8.08 -10.26
CA GLN A 153 -1.72 8.23 -10.42
C GLN A 153 -1.02 8.90 -9.23
N PRO A 154 -1.12 8.33 -8.01
CA PRO A 154 -0.75 9.04 -6.79
C PRO A 154 0.74 8.92 -6.41
N HIS A 155 1.44 7.92 -6.96
CA HIS A 155 2.82 7.61 -6.60
C HIS A 155 3.80 8.62 -7.20
N ALA A 156 4.77 9.06 -6.40
CA ALA A 156 5.93 9.76 -6.92
C ALA A 156 6.86 8.81 -7.69
N ALA A 157 6.98 7.56 -7.25
CA ALA A 157 7.67 6.48 -7.95
C ALA A 157 7.26 5.10 -7.42
N ILE A 158 7.33 4.09 -8.28
CA ILE A 158 7.31 2.67 -7.89
C ILE A 158 8.55 2.04 -8.50
N GLU A 159 9.40 1.46 -7.66
CA GLU A 159 10.69 0.91 -8.09
C GLU A 159 10.81 -0.58 -7.80
N GLY A 160 11.17 -1.34 -8.82
CA GLY A 160 11.36 -2.79 -8.78
C GLY A 160 11.24 -3.40 -10.17
N ALA A 161 11.74 -4.64 -10.32
CA ALA A 161 11.64 -5.35 -11.58
C ALA A 161 10.16 -5.57 -11.98
N ASN A 162 9.84 -5.34 -13.25
CA ASN A 162 8.54 -5.68 -13.82
C ASN A 162 8.34 -7.22 -13.72
N GLN A 163 7.16 -7.65 -13.26
CA GLN A 163 6.82 -9.08 -13.04
C GLN A 163 5.74 -9.57 -14.02
N GLY A 164 5.49 -8.84 -15.10
CA GLY A 164 4.44 -9.12 -16.08
C GLY A 164 3.21 -8.23 -15.91
N GLU A 165 2.04 -8.82 -16.16
CA GLU A 165 0.75 -8.14 -16.05
C GLU A 165 0.41 -7.86 -14.58
N ILE A 166 -0.04 -6.64 -14.30
CA ILE A 166 -0.44 -6.21 -12.97
C ILE A 166 -1.81 -5.54 -13.06
N VAL A 167 -2.65 -5.73 -12.04
CA VAL A 167 -3.88 -4.95 -11.92
C VAL A 167 -3.54 -3.63 -11.24
N ASN A 168 -3.69 -2.53 -11.96
CA ASN A 168 -3.44 -1.20 -11.44
C ASN A 168 -4.71 -0.33 -11.47
N LEU A 169 -5.46 -0.38 -10.37
CA LEU A 169 -6.65 0.45 -10.18
C LEU A 169 -6.32 1.92 -9.90
N THR A 170 -5.04 2.30 -9.76
CA THR A 170 -4.64 3.71 -9.67
C THR A 170 -4.29 4.33 -11.03
N ASP A 171 -4.25 3.53 -12.11
CA ASP A 171 -4.10 4.05 -13.45
C ASP A 171 -5.29 4.97 -13.77
N ARG A 172 -5.02 6.09 -14.46
CA ARG A 172 -6.07 7.03 -14.85
C ARG A 172 -7.16 6.35 -15.67
N ARG A 173 -6.78 5.39 -16.52
CA ARG A 173 -7.69 4.61 -17.37
C ARG A 173 -8.61 3.68 -16.58
N ALA A 174 -8.27 3.37 -15.32
CA ALA A 174 -9.08 2.52 -14.46
C ALA A 174 -10.24 3.28 -13.77
N GLU A 175 -10.48 4.55 -14.10
CA GLU A 175 -11.58 5.34 -13.54
C GLU A 175 -12.95 4.66 -13.68
N ALA A 176 -13.27 4.19 -14.89
CA ALA A 176 -14.52 3.48 -15.13
C ALA A 176 -14.64 2.18 -14.31
N SER A 177 -13.51 1.48 -14.06
CA SER A 177 -13.50 0.29 -13.22
C SER A 177 -13.76 0.64 -11.76
N ARG A 178 -13.09 1.68 -11.23
CA ARG A 178 -13.31 2.15 -9.85
C ARG A 178 -14.77 2.57 -9.62
N GLN A 179 -15.37 3.28 -10.58
CA GLN A 179 -16.77 3.68 -10.49
C GLN A 179 -17.70 2.47 -10.57
N GLY A 180 -17.48 1.56 -11.53
CA GLY A 180 -18.27 0.35 -11.67
C GLY A 180 -18.25 -0.54 -10.41
N GLN A 181 -17.15 -0.57 -9.66
CA GLN A 181 -17.09 -1.30 -8.38
C GLN A 181 -18.02 -0.69 -7.31
N LEU A 182 -18.13 0.64 -7.26
CA LEU A 182 -19.07 1.33 -6.37
C LEU A 182 -20.51 1.08 -6.82
N ASP A 183 -20.78 1.20 -8.11
CA ASP A 183 -22.11 1.00 -8.68
C ASP A 183 -22.59 -0.44 -8.44
N LEU A 184 -21.72 -1.45 -8.66
CA LEU A 184 -22.02 -2.85 -8.35
C LEU A 184 -22.38 -3.04 -6.87
N LEU A 185 -21.61 -2.45 -5.95
CA LEU A 185 -21.86 -2.52 -4.52
C LEU A 185 -23.21 -1.91 -4.14
N GLN A 186 -23.57 -0.78 -4.75
CA GLN A 186 -24.82 -0.06 -4.49
C GLN A 186 -26.04 -0.76 -5.12
N ASP A 187 -25.93 -1.22 -6.37
CA ASP A 187 -27.05 -1.73 -7.15
C ASP A 187 -27.36 -3.21 -6.88
N LEU A 188 -26.33 -4.03 -6.76
CA LEU A 188 -26.49 -5.48 -6.60
C LEU A 188 -26.52 -5.89 -5.13
N GLY A 189 -25.74 -5.20 -4.31
CA GLY A 189 -25.52 -5.56 -2.91
C GLY A 189 -24.69 -6.84 -2.73
N PRO A 190 -24.26 -7.14 -1.49
CA PRO A 190 -23.29 -8.19 -1.19
C PRO A 190 -23.72 -9.60 -1.64
N ASP A 191 -24.98 -9.96 -1.39
CA ASP A 191 -25.50 -11.30 -1.68
C ASP A 191 -25.49 -11.60 -3.18
N ARG A 192 -25.91 -10.61 -3.98
CA ARG A 192 -25.98 -10.78 -5.42
C ARG A 192 -24.59 -10.77 -6.03
N ILE A 193 -23.69 -9.88 -5.60
CA ILE A 193 -22.30 -9.86 -6.11
C ILE A 193 -21.64 -11.22 -5.93
N ILE A 194 -21.80 -11.84 -4.76
CA ILE A 194 -21.20 -13.15 -4.49
C ILE A 194 -21.80 -14.25 -5.36
N ARG A 195 -23.12 -14.21 -5.56
CA ARG A 195 -23.79 -15.16 -6.44
C ARG A 195 -23.32 -15.01 -7.89
N GLU A 196 -23.24 -13.79 -8.40
CA GLU A 196 -22.75 -13.54 -9.77
C GLU A 196 -21.26 -13.93 -9.89
N PHE A 197 -20.43 -13.62 -8.87
CA PHE A 197 -19.02 -14.00 -8.83
C PHE A 197 -18.84 -15.54 -8.88
N GLY A 198 -19.61 -16.29 -8.08
CA GLY A 198 -19.58 -17.75 -8.11
C GLY A 198 -20.10 -18.35 -9.44
N ALA A 199 -20.94 -17.63 -10.18
CA ALA A 199 -21.42 -18.07 -11.50
C ALA A 199 -20.42 -17.80 -12.63
N LEU A 200 -19.64 -16.71 -12.52
CA LEU A 200 -18.58 -16.35 -13.47
C LEU A 200 -17.34 -17.23 -13.32
N GLU A 201 -17.10 -17.73 -12.11
CA GLU A 201 -15.98 -18.60 -11.77
C GLU A 201 -16.49 -19.97 -11.32
N PRO A 202 -17.03 -20.82 -12.22
CA PRO A 202 -17.40 -22.18 -11.87
C PRO A 202 -16.13 -22.87 -11.38
N GLY A 203 -16.07 -23.11 -10.06
CA GLY A 203 -14.89 -23.64 -9.40
C GLY A 203 -14.28 -24.77 -10.21
N ALA A 204 -12.99 -24.66 -10.52
CA ALA A 204 -12.27 -25.76 -11.15
C ALA A 204 -12.47 -26.99 -10.25
N ALA A 205 -13.22 -27.99 -10.75
CA ALA A 205 -13.38 -29.25 -10.05
C ALA A 205 -11.96 -29.74 -9.70
N PRO A 206 -11.69 -30.14 -8.44
CA PRO A 206 -10.37 -30.62 -8.07
C PRO A 206 -9.97 -31.70 -9.07
N ALA A 207 -8.83 -31.51 -9.76
CA ALA A 207 -8.31 -32.52 -10.66
C ALA A 207 -8.24 -33.84 -9.88
N PRO A 208 -8.72 -34.97 -10.44
CA PRO A 208 -8.80 -36.23 -9.71
C PRO A 208 -7.44 -36.54 -9.08
N ALA A 209 -7.47 -36.84 -7.78
CA ALA A 209 -6.29 -37.20 -7.01
C ALA A 209 -5.80 -38.60 -7.42
N GLN A 210 -5.12 -38.69 -8.56
CA GLN A 210 -4.02 -39.62 -8.86
C GLN A 210 -3.73 -39.66 -10.37
N PRO A 211 -2.54 -39.23 -10.79
CA PRO A 211 -1.91 -39.80 -11.96
C PRO A 211 -1.00 -40.98 -11.58
N LEU A 212 -0.94 -41.99 -12.45
CA LEU A 212 -0.25 -43.27 -12.25
C LEU A 212 1.30 -43.21 -12.31
N LEU A 213 1.92 -42.03 -12.43
CA LEU A 213 3.38 -41.85 -12.55
C LEU A 213 3.82 -40.51 -11.95
N PRO A 214 5.08 -40.32 -11.51
CA PRO A 214 5.53 -39.08 -10.90
C PRO A 214 5.68 -37.99 -11.97
N HIS A 215 4.84 -36.97 -11.91
CA HIS A 215 5.02 -35.73 -12.66
C HIS A 215 4.68 -34.54 -11.78
N LEU A 216 5.53 -33.51 -11.87
CA LEU A 216 5.31 -32.21 -11.24
C LEU A 216 4.43 -31.38 -12.19
N ILE A 217 3.16 -31.19 -11.82
CA ILE A 217 2.27 -30.24 -12.48
C ILE A 217 2.19 -29.00 -11.60
N MET A 218 2.67 -27.88 -12.13
CA MET A 218 2.42 -26.57 -11.54
C MET A 218 1.36 -25.84 -12.38
N PRO A 219 0.36 -25.22 -11.75
CA PRO A 219 -0.66 -24.45 -12.47
C PRO A 219 -0.07 -23.18 -13.11
N ALA A 220 -0.56 -22.84 -14.31
CA ALA A 220 -0.09 -21.72 -15.14
C ALA A 220 -1.02 -20.49 -15.15
N HIS A 221 -1.93 -20.38 -14.16
CA HIS A 221 -3.02 -19.38 -14.18
C HIS A 221 -2.80 -18.24 -13.18
N HIS A 222 -3.34 -17.06 -13.50
CA HIS A 222 -3.23 -15.81 -12.74
C HIS A 222 -4.58 -15.26 -12.24
N ASP A 223 -5.70 -15.88 -12.63
CA ASP A 223 -7.08 -15.64 -12.18
C ASP A 223 -7.30 -16.05 -10.71
N VAL A 224 -8.15 -15.30 -9.98
CA VAL A 224 -8.55 -15.61 -8.60
C VAL A 224 -9.83 -16.44 -8.65
N ARG A 225 -9.74 -17.68 -8.18
CA ARG A 225 -10.86 -18.63 -8.22
C ARG A 225 -11.66 -18.62 -6.93
N GLU A 226 -12.84 -19.23 -6.94
CA GLU A 226 -13.64 -19.47 -5.74
C GLU A 226 -12.82 -20.17 -4.63
N SER A 227 -11.90 -21.08 -4.98
CA SER A 227 -10.98 -21.73 -4.04
C SER A 227 -9.95 -20.79 -3.40
N ASP A 228 -9.66 -19.65 -4.03
CA ASP A 228 -8.70 -18.65 -3.56
C ASP A 228 -9.35 -17.58 -2.66
N VAL A 229 -10.68 -17.62 -2.53
CA VAL A 229 -11.46 -16.66 -1.75
C VAL A 229 -12.28 -17.41 -0.70
N VAL A 230 -12.09 -17.06 0.58
CA VAL A 230 -13.00 -17.53 1.62
C VAL A 230 -14.32 -16.77 1.44
N MET A 231 -15.28 -17.35 0.73
CA MET A 231 -16.52 -16.70 0.29
C MET A 231 -17.28 -16.02 1.44
N HIS A 232 -17.30 -16.63 2.63
CA HIS A 232 -17.89 -16.01 3.82
C HIS A 232 -17.18 -14.72 4.25
N ARG A 233 -15.85 -14.62 4.10
CA ARG A 233 -15.10 -13.39 4.40
C ARG A 233 -15.31 -12.33 3.33
N LEU A 234 -15.39 -12.72 2.06
CA LEU A 234 -15.73 -11.77 0.98
C LEU A 234 -17.12 -11.17 1.23
N HIS A 235 -18.09 -12.01 1.64
CA HIS A 235 -19.44 -11.58 2.01
C HIS A 235 -19.41 -10.56 3.15
N GLY A 236 -18.74 -10.90 4.25
CA GLY A 236 -18.61 -9.98 5.39
C GLY A 236 -17.97 -8.64 4.99
N ASN A 237 -16.96 -8.66 4.12
CA ASN A 237 -16.31 -7.44 3.64
C ASN A 237 -17.26 -6.60 2.77
N MET A 238 -18.00 -7.24 1.85
CA MET A 238 -18.96 -6.54 0.99
C MET A 238 -20.15 -6.01 1.79
N ALA A 239 -20.65 -6.77 2.77
CA ALA A 239 -21.69 -6.32 3.69
C ALA A 239 -21.24 -5.11 4.50
N ALA A 240 -20.04 -5.14 5.07
CA ALA A 240 -19.46 -4.01 5.78
C ALA A 240 -19.26 -2.78 4.86
N ALA A 241 -18.90 -2.99 3.59
CA ALA A 241 -18.78 -1.92 2.62
C ALA A 241 -20.14 -1.32 2.26
N ALA A 242 -21.15 -2.15 2.00
CA ALA A 242 -22.52 -1.71 1.71
C ALA A 242 -23.14 -0.94 2.89
N GLU A 243 -22.98 -1.44 4.11
CA GLU A 243 -23.47 -0.76 5.34
C GLU A 243 -22.81 0.60 5.55
N ARG A 244 -21.51 0.71 5.23
CA ARG A 244 -20.77 1.96 5.39
C ARG A 244 -21.02 2.98 4.28
N GLY A 245 -21.51 2.53 3.12
CA GLY A 245 -21.89 3.38 1.99
C GLY A 245 -20.79 4.34 1.54
N PRO A 246 -19.62 3.84 1.08
CA PRO A 246 -18.53 4.71 0.64
C PRO A 246 -18.97 5.60 -0.53
N ALA A 247 -18.66 6.90 -0.43
CA ALA A 247 -18.98 7.87 -1.47
C ALA A 247 -18.03 7.77 -2.67
N ASP A 248 -16.80 7.29 -2.44
CA ASP A 248 -15.79 7.12 -3.49
C ASP A 248 -14.91 5.88 -3.27
N PHE A 249 -14.02 5.62 -4.23
CA PHE A 249 -13.15 4.46 -4.18
C PHE A 249 -12.12 4.52 -3.03
N ALA A 250 -11.70 5.72 -2.61
CA ALA A 250 -10.77 5.87 -1.50
C ALA A 250 -11.45 5.49 -0.17
N GLU A 251 -12.71 5.89 0.03
CA GLU A 251 -13.52 5.47 1.16
C GLU A 251 -13.80 3.96 1.14
N LEU A 252 -14.06 3.38 -0.03
CA LEU A 252 -14.21 1.92 -0.18
C LEU A 252 -12.95 1.18 0.29
N LEU A 253 -11.76 1.65 -0.09
CA LEU A 253 -10.48 1.07 0.36
C LEU A 253 -10.28 1.17 1.89
N LEU A 254 -10.87 2.18 2.54
CA LEU A 254 -10.78 2.37 3.98
C LEU A 254 -11.75 1.49 4.79
N VAL A 255 -12.71 0.84 4.14
CA VAL A 255 -13.61 -0.11 4.81
C VAL A 255 -12.77 -1.28 5.38
N PRO A 256 -12.91 -1.60 6.67
CA PRO A 256 -12.24 -2.76 7.27
C PRO A 256 -12.56 -4.04 6.50
N GLY A 257 -11.54 -4.85 6.23
CA GLY A 257 -11.69 -6.10 5.48
C GLY A 257 -11.54 -5.96 3.95
N VAL A 258 -11.87 -4.80 3.36
CA VAL A 258 -11.66 -4.55 1.93
C VAL A 258 -10.17 -4.61 1.59
N GLY A 259 -9.78 -5.51 0.70
CA GLY A 259 -8.39 -5.67 0.24
C GLY A 259 -8.34 -6.08 -1.23
N ALA A 260 -7.16 -6.46 -1.75
CA ALA A 260 -6.96 -6.77 -3.17
C ALA A 260 -8.05 -7.70 -3.74
N ARG A 261 -8.39 -8.78 -3.04
CA ARG A 261 -9.42 -9.75 -3.45
C ARG A 261 -10.85 -9.19 -3.48
N THR A 262 -11.12 -8.09 -2.80
CA THR A 262 -12.45 -7.46 -2.76
C THR A 262 -12.63 -6.44 -3.89
N VAL A 263 -11.54 -5.81 -4.35
CA VAL A 263 -11.55 -4.77 -5.39
C VAL A 263 -11.02 -5.26 -6.73
N ARG A 264 -10.78 -6.57 -6.86
CA ARG A 264 -10.31 -7.20 -8.10
C ARG A 264 -11.46 -7.37 -9.08
#